data_AF-A0A401ZVU8-F1
#
_entry.id   AF-A0A401ZVU8-F1
#
_cell.length_a   1.000
_cell.length_b   1.000
_cell.length_c   1.000
_cell.angle_alpha   90.00
_cell.angle_beta   90.00
_cell.angle_gamma   90.00
#
_symmetry.space_group_name_H-M   'P 1'
#
loop_
_entity.id
_entity.type
_entity.pdbx_description
1 polymer ?
#
loop_
_entity_poly.entity_id
_entity_poly.type
_entity_poly.pdbx_seq_one_letter_code
_entity_poly.pdbx_strand_id
1 'polypeptide(L)' 'MDKLQPILFVLPLLALSFWVWMAWDCSNNDRFSSQEKTYWLMAFVFLNVFAAIYYYVYEYRKR' A
#
# COMPACT_ATOMS: atom_id res chain seq x y z
N MET A 1 -26.56 -2.74 17.62
CA MET A 1 -25.45 -2.56 16.67
C MET A 1 -25.41 -3.81 15.81
N ASP A 2 -25.78 -3.69 14.55
CA ASP A 2 -25.72 -4.82 13.63
C ASP A 2 -24.27 -5.29 13.53
N LYS A 3 -24.03 -6.60 13.58
CA LYS A 3 -22.68 -7.20 13.63
C LYS A 3 -21.76 -6.78 12.46
N LEU A 4 -22.34 -6.21 11.41
CA LEU A 4 -21.67 -5.72 10.21
C LEU A 4 -21.04 -4.32 10.38
N GLN A 5 -21.56 -3.49 11.30
CA GLN A 5 -21.06 -2.12 11.51
C GLN A 5 -19.57 -2.06 11.85
N PRO A 6 -19.03 -2.84 12.82
CA PRO A 6 -17.60 -2.77 13.13
C PRO A 6 -16.72 -3.20 11.95
N ILE A 7 -17.14 -4.19 11.17
CA ILE A 7 -16.40 -4.66 9.99
C ILE A 7 -16.31 -3.55 8.93
N LEU A 8 -17.41 -2.81 8.75
CA LEU A 8 -17.48 -1.70 7.78
C LEU A 8 -16.50 -0.56 8.09
N PHE A 9 -16.12 -0.37 9.36
CA PHE A 9 -15.14 0.64 9.77
C PHE A 9 -13.72 0.10 9.89
N VAL A 10 -13.56 -1.10 10.45
CA VAL A 10 -12.23 -1.69 10.71
C VAL A 10 -11.53 -2.06 9.42
N LEU A 11 -12.24 -2.66 8.45
CA LEU A 11 -11.60 -3.14 7.23
C LEU A 11 -11.02 -2.00 6.36
N PRO A 12 -11.74 -0.88 6.09
CA PRO A 12 -11.16 0.24 5.35
C PRO A 12 -9.99 0.91 6.09
N LEU A 13 -10.05 1.00 7.42
CA LEU A 13 -8.94 1.52 8.22
C LEU A 13 -7.69 0.66 8.07
N LEU A 14 -7.82 -0.66 8.17
CA LEU A 14 -6.71 -1.58 7.96
C LEU A 14 -6.15 -1.48 6.53
N ALA A 15 -7.03 -1.41 5.53
CA ALA A 15 -6.62 -1.25 4.13
C ALA A 15 -5.86 0.07 3.90
N LEU A 16 -6.33 1.16 4.50
CA LEU A 16 -5.68 2.47 4.41
C LEU A 16 -4.33 2.48 5.15
N SER A 17 -4.29 1.96 6.38
CA SER A 17 -3.04 1.84 7.15
C SER A 17 -2.00 1.01 6.40
N PHE A 18 -2.41 -0.12 5.81
CA PHE A 18 -1.54 -0.95 4.99
C PHE A 18 -1.06 -0.21 3.74
N TRP A 19 -1.95 0.49 3.03
CA TRP A 19 -1.60 1.26 1.84
C TRP A 19 -0.58 2.36 2.14
N VAL A 20 -0.81 3.15 3.20
CA VAL A 20 0.12 4.23 3.62
C VAL A 20 1.48 3.64 3.99
N TRP A 21 1.49 2.54 4.73
CA TRP A 21 2.74 1.89 5.14
C TRP A 21 3.57 1.41 3.94
N MET A 22 2.94 0.79 2.95
CA MET A 22 3.62 0.34 1.74
C MET A 22 4.10 1.51 0.87
N ALA A 23 3.33 2.59 0.76
CA ALA A 23 3.75 3.79 0.04
C ALA A 23 4.96 4.47 0.72
N TRP A 24 4.97 4.50 2.06
CA TRP A 24 6.09 4.99 2.85
C TRP A 24 7.36 4.15 2.64
N ASP A 25 7.25 2.83 2.72
CA ASP A 25 8.38 1.93 2.46
C ASP A 25 8.93 2.09 1.04
N CYS A 26 8.04 2.17 0.02
CA CYS A 26 8.46 2.40 -1.36
C CYS A 26 9.23 3.70 -1.54
N SER A 27 8.82 4.77 -0.84
CA SER A 27 9.49 6.06 -0.91
C SER A 27 10.91 6.00 -0.31
N ASN A 28 11.10 5.20 0.73
CA ASN A 28 12.37 4.99 1.43
C ASN A 28 13.19 3.81 0.86
N ASN A 29 12.76 3.20 -0.24
CA ASN A 29 13.49 2.09 -0.84
C ASN A 29 14.70 2.56 -1.65
N ASP A 30 15.92 2.38 -1.13
CA ASP A 30 17.15 2.78 -1.83
C ASP A 30 17.53 1.89 -3.01
N ARG A 31 16.86 0.74 -3.21
CA ARG A 31 17.06 -0.11 -4.39
C ARG A 31 16.44 0.47 -5.67
N PHE A 32 15.52 1.42 -5.54
CA PHE A 32 14.86 2.05 -6.68
C PHE A 32 15.51 3.36 -7.03
N SER A 33 15.69 3.56 -8.34
CA SER A 33 15.93 4.88 -8.91
C SER A 33 14.75 5.82 -8.62
N SER A 34 15.01 7.13 -8.70
CA SER A 34 13.96 8.15 -8.52
C SER A 34 12.79 7.96 -9.50
N GLN A 35 13.07 7.52 -10.73
CA GLN A 35 12.04 7.28 -11.74
C GLN A 35 11.15 6.08 -11.37
N GLU A 36 11.73 4.98 -10.90
CA GLU A 36 10.96 3.82 -10.44
C GLU A 36 10.07 4.18 -9.24
N LYS A 37 10.58 4.97 -8.29
CA LYS A 37 9.77 5.49 -7.18
C LYS A 37 8.58 6.31 -7.67
N THR A 38 8.77 7.16 -8.68
CA THR A 38 7.67 7.93 -9.28
C THR A 38 6.60 7.03 -9.88
N TYR A 39 6.97 6.00 -10.65
CA TYR A 39 6.01 5.06 -11.23
C TYR A 39 5.25 4.26 -10.16
N TRP A 40 5.94 3.84 -9.10
CA TRP A 40 5.29 3.19 -7.98
C TRP A 40 4.30 4.11 -7.27
N LEU A 41 4.68 5.36 -6.97
CA LEU A 41 3.76 6.32 -6.36
C LEU A 41 2.52 6.59 -7.23
N MET A 42 2.69 6.66 -8.55
CA MET A 42 1.55 6.72 -9.48
C MET A 42 0.67 5.47 -9.35
N ALA A 43 1.26 4.27 -9.29
CA ALA A 43 0.51 3.04 -9.07
C ALA A 43 -0.24 3.05 -7.73
N PHE A 44 0.37 3.52 -6.63
CA PHE A 44 -0.30 3.67 -5.33
C PHE A 44 -1.53 4.57 -5.42
N VAL A 45 -1.46 5.69 -6.16
CA VAL A 45 -2.59 6.63 -6.31
C VAL A 45 -3.72 6.04 -7.15
N PHE A 46 -3.42 5.44 -8.31
CA PHE A 46 -4.45 4.96 -9.23
C PHE A 46 -5.02 3.59 -8.85
N LEU A 47 -4.17 2.67 -8.38
CA LEU A 47 -4.55 1.29 -8.05
C LEU A 47 -4.81 1.09 -6.54
N ASN A 48 -4.55 2.11 -5.71
CA ASN A 48 -4.84 2.08 -4.27
C ASN A 48 -4.29 0.81 -3.60
N VAL A 49 -5.09 0.16 -2.75
CA VAL A 49 -4.69 -1.02 -1.97
C VAL A 49 -4.15 -2.17 -2.85
N PHE A 50 -4.55 -2.26 -4.12
CA PHE A 50 -4.05 -3.29 -5.03
C PHE A 50 -2.57 -3.08 -5.37
N ALA A 51 -2.14 -1.84 -5.59
CA ALA A 51 -0.71 -1.53 -5.75
C ALA A 51 0.07 -1.83 -4.47
N ALA A 52 -0.50 -1.53 -3.30
CA ALA A 52 0.13 -1.87 -2.02
C ALA A 52 0.31 -3.37 -1.83
N ILE A 53 -0.69 -4.19 -2.19
CA ILE A 53 -0.59 -5.66 -2.14
C ILE A 53 0.48 -6.15 -3.13
N TYR A 54 0.47 -5.63 -4.35
CA TYR A 54 1.44 -6.03 -5.37
C TYR A 54 2.88 -5.66 -4.93
N TYR A 55 3.08 -4.43 -4.47
CA TYR A 55 4.34 -3.97 -3.89
C TYR A 55 4.77 -4.87 -2.72
N TYR A 56 3.87 -5.19 -1.79
CA TYR A 56 4.19 -6.03 -0.65
C TYR A 56 4.73 -7.40 -1.07
N VAL A 57 4.06 -8.07 -2.01
CA VAL A 57 4.41 -9.43 -2.43
C VAL A 57 5.71 -9.48 -3.23
N TYR A 58 5.91 -8.52 -4.14
CA TYR A 58 7.01 -8.58 -5.10
C TYR A 58 8.25 -7.82 -4.65
N GLU A 59 8.09 -6.77 -3.86
CA GLU A 59 9.15 -5.82 -3.53
C GLU A 59 9.50 -5.82 -2.04
N TYR A 60 8.51 -5.67 -1.17
CA TYR A 60 8.73 -5.60 0.29
C TYR A 60 9.18 -6.94 0.86
N ARG A 61 8.44 -8.02 0.60
CA ARG A 61 8.70 -9.35 1.18
C ARG A 61 10.06 -9.95 0.78
N LYS A 62 10.63 -9.52 -0.35
CA LYS A 62 11.89 -10.04 -0.89
C LYS A 62 13.13 -9.26 -0.43
N ARG A 63 12.96 -8.27 0.44
CA ARG A 63 14.05 -7.55 1.09
C ARG A 63 14.28 -8.12 2.47
#